data_AF-S2ZU59-F1
#
_entry.id   AF-S2ZU59-F1
#
_cell.length_a   1.000
_cell.length_b   1.000
_cell.length_c   1.000
_cell.angle_alpha   90.00
_cell.angle_beta   90.00
_cell.angle_gamma   90.00
#
_symmetry.space_group_name_H-M   'P 1'
#
loop_
_entity.id
_entity.type
_entity.pdbx_description
1 polymer ?
#
loop_
_entity_poly.entity_id
_entity_poly.type
_entity_poly.pdbx_seq_one_letter_code
_entity_poly.pdbx_strand_id
1 'polypeptide(L)'
;MISEEIQLIKQNIYDLLHNTRINKKAYLIILIGLFFTYFVGNAIINTLSIQLIEMYYLRYIFKLMGVCLVIELSRRRLHDFGLSGKWIYLWLIISCSIYGYYMYDLFVLDGLNIVFFEEILLREVGIIFIPTMFLYLLPSNHSNNRYGNSSVQLISPTKTIGYLNNKITLENKNGLLEYMKDIYIHQSFCLKGRAKRVEAYFGIGSFGMIISLIVNFISILFMIKDETGIEILTPISIGIFYVLYFYAILSILTLCIRRLHDSLYSGLWVILLLVPYLNIFIIYRIFVKSSWDINSLRDMS
;
A
#
# COMPACT_ATOMS: atom_id res chain seq x y z
N MET A 1 12.28 -22.39 1.57
CA MET A 1 11.40 -21.30 2.05
C MET A 1 12.17 -19.99 2.18
N ILE A 2 13.02 -19.76 3.19
CA ILE A 2 13.73 -18.45 3.32
C ILE A 2 14.62 -18.15 2.11
N SER A 3 15.33 -19.16 1.58
CA SER A 3 16.13 -19.01 0.35
C SER A 3 15.30 -18.62 -0.87
N GLU A 4 14.10 -19.20 -1.01
CA GLU A 4 13.15 -18.90 -2.10
C GLU A 4 12.60 -17.48 -1.95
N GLU A 5 12.24 -17.05 -0.73
CA GLU A 5 11.80 -15.68 -0.44
C GLU A 5 12.88 -14.65 -0.80
N ILE A 6 14.14 -14.90 -0.41
CA ILE A 6 15.27 -14.02 -0.74
C ILE A 6 15.48 -13.94 -2.26
N GLN A 7 15.34 -15.06 -2.97
CA GLN A 7 15.43 -15.08 -4.43
C GLN A 7 14.30 -14.28 -5.08
N LEU A 8 13.06 -14.42 -4.59
CA LEU A 8 11.91 -13.64 -5.04
C LEU A 8 12.11 -12.14 -4.77
N ILE A 9 12.64 -11.74 -3.61
CA ILE A 9 12.97 -10.34 -3.32
C ILE A 9 13.93 -9.78 -4.37
N LYS A 10 15.01 -10.51 -4.69
CA LYS A 10 15.97 -10.06 -5.71
C LYS A 10 15.30 -9.85 -7.06
N GLN A 11 14.41 -10.76 -7.46
CA GLN A 11 13.63 -10.63 -8.68
C GLN A 11 12.64 -9.44 -8.62
N ASN A 12 11.97 -9.23 -7.49
CA ASN A 12 11.05 -8.11 -7.30
C ASN A 12 11.77 -6.76 -7.38
N ILE A 13 12.95 -6.64 -6.77
CA ILE A 13 13.78 -5.43 -6.86
C ILE A 13 14.24 -5.20 -8.30
N TYR A 14 14.65 -6.27 -9.00
CA TYR A 14 15.03 -6.19 -10.40
C TYR A 14 13.87 -5.66 -11.27
N ASP A 15 12.66 -6.21 -11.13
CA ASP A 15 11.46 -5.73 -11.84
C ASP A 15 11.18 -4.25 -11.52
N LEU A 16 11.23 -3.87 -10.24
CA LEU A 16 10.96 -2.49 -9.83
C LEU A 16 11.93 -1.47 -10.47
N LEU A 17 13.20 -1.85 -10.66
CA LEU A 17 14.23 -1.00 -11.25
C LEU A 17 14.13 -0.94 -12.78
N HIS A 18 13.81 -2.05 -13.44
CA HIS A 18 13.88 -2.16 -14.91
C HIS A 18 12.51 -2.00 -15.59
N ASN A 19 11.43 -2.44 -14.95
CA ASN A 19 10.07 -2.24 -15.43
C ASN A 19 9.56 -0.87 -14.98
N THR A 20 9.92 0.14 -15.76
CA THR A 20 9.61 1.54 -15.44
C THR A 20 8.23 1.98 -15.91
N ARG A 21 7.34 1.07 -16.34
CA ARG A 21 5.98 1.42 -16.77
C ARG A 21 4.96 1.10 -15.69
N ILE A 22 3.93 1.92 -15.62
CA ILE A 22 2.76 1.65 -14.78
C ILE A 22 1.49 1.87 -15.59
N ASN A 23 0.55 0.93 -15.50
CA ASN A 23 -0.72 1.06 -16.20
C ASN A 23 -1.60 2.13 -15.53
N LYS A 24 -2.60 2.62 -16.28
CA LYS A 24 -3.49 3.70 -15.84
C LYS A 24 -4.27 3.40 -14.54
N LYS A 25 -4.69 2.15 -14.33
CA LYS A 25 -5.43 1.74 -13.11
C LYS A 25 -4.54 1.74 -11.87
N ALA A 26 -3.37 1.14 -11.97
CA ALA A 26 -2.37 1.08 -10.91
C ALA A 26 -1.87 2.47 -10.55
N TYR A 27 -1.62 3.30 -11.57
CA TYR A 27 -1.24 4.69 -11.41
C TYR A 27 -2.25 5.46 -10.55
N LEU A 28 -3.53 5.41 -10.91
CA LEU A 28 -4.58 6.13 -10.19
C LEU A 28 -4.68 5.68 -8.73
N ILE A 29 -4.67 4.37 -8.49
CA ILE A 29 -4.83 3.82 -7.13
C ILE A 29 -3.63 4.20 -6.25
N ILE A 30 -2.41 4.09 -6.78
CA ILE A 30 -1.21 4.46 -6.03
C ILE A 30 -1.18 5.99 -5.80
N LEU A 31 -1.59 6.80 -6.78
CA LEU A 31 -1.66 8.25 -6.64
C LEU A 31 -2.66 8.67 -5.55
N ILE A 32 -3.84 8.07 -5.52
CA ILE A 32 -4.84 8.30 -4.46
C ILE A 32 -4.27 7.92 -3.10
N GLY A 33 -3.64 6.74 -2.98
CA GLY A 33 -3.00 6.31 -1.74
C GLY A 33 -1.88 7.26 -1.29
N LEU A 34 -1.06 7.74 -2.23
CA LEU A 34 0.02 8.70 -1.96
C LEU A 34 -0.56 10.02 -1.46
N PHE A 35 -1.63 10.51 -2.08
CA PHE A 35 -2.32 11.73 -1.66
C PHE A 35 -2.82 11.62 -0.22
N PHE A 36 -3.57 10.56 0.11
CA PHE A 36 -4.08 10.37 1.47
C PHE A 36 -2.96 10.19 2.50
N THR A 37 -1.94 9.39 2.18
CA THR A 37 -0.82 9.19 3.10
C THR A 37 -0.03 10.48 3.31
N TYR A 38 0.18 11.26 2.25
CA TYR A 38 0.82 12.56 2.32
C TYR A 38 0.01 13.52 3.19
N PHE A 39 -1.28 13.68 2.92
CA PHE A 39 -2.14 14.64 3.61
C PHE A 39 -2.38 14.27 5.08
N VAL A 40 -2.87 13.05 5.32
CA VAL A 40 -3.18 12.56 6.67
C VAL A 40 -1.92 12.43 7.51
N GLY A 41 -0.83 11.90 6.93
CA GLY A 41 0.45 11.77 7.62
C GLY A 41 1.00 13.12 8.04
N ASN A 42 0.96 14.13 7.17
CA ASN A 42 1.36 15.48 7.53
C ASN A 42 0.48 16.08 8.63
N ALA A 43 -0.83 15.88 8.61
CA ALA A 43 -1.74 16.40 9.64
C ALA A 43 -1.46 15.77 11.02
N ILE A 44 -1.20 14.46 11.06
CA ILE A 44 -0.82 13.75 12.29
C ILE A 44 0.51 14.26 12.83
N ILE A 45 1.55 14.31 11.98
CA ILE A 45 2.88 14.78 12.40
C ILE A 45 2.82 16.25 12.86
N ASN A 46 2.01 17.09 12.20
CA ASN A 46 1.80 18.47 12.61
C ASN A 46 1.20 18.56 14.02
N THR A 47 0.18 17.74 14.31
CA THR A 47 -0.43 17.69 15.65
C THR A 47 0.58 17.26 16.70
N LEU A 48 1.43 16.26 16.40
CA LEU A 48 2.50 15.82 17.30
C LEU A 48 3.61 16.87 17.46
N SER A 49 3.86 17.69 16.44
CA SER A 49 4.89 18.73 16.47
C SER A 49 4.59 19.90 17.41
N ILE A 50 3.32 20.05 17.81
CA ILE A 50 2.94 21.00 18.86
C ILE A 50 3.58 20.60 20.20
N GLN A 51 3.74 19.29 20.45
CA GLN A 51 4.26 18.76 21.70
C GLN A 51 5.76 18.43 21.64
N LEU A 52 6.26 18.04 20.46
CA LEU A 52 7.63 17.55 20.25
C LEU A 52 8.28 18.28 19.07
N ILE A 53 9.26 19.14 19.35
CA ILE A 53 9.89 19.98 18.32
C ILE A 53 10.60 19.15 17.24
N GLU A 54 11.09 17.96 17.57
CA GLU A 54 11.74 17.03 16.65
C GLU A 54 10.81 16.58 15.51
N MET A 55 9.50 16.56 15.76
CA MET A 55 8.49 16.19 14.76
C MET A 55 8.41 17.20 13.61
N TYR A 56 8.86 18.45 13.81
CA TYR A 56 9.00 19.40 12.70
C TYR A 56 9.98 18.89 11.65
N TYR A 57 11.16 18.39 12.05
CA TYR A 57 12.14 17.83 11.12
C TYR A 57 11.63 16.56 10.45
N LEU A 58 10.97 15.69 11.21
CA LEU A 58 10.36 14.48 10.67
C LEU A 58 9.31 14.81 9.60
N ARG A 59 8.53 15.87 9.79
CA ARG A 59 7.55 16.35 8.80
C ARG A 59 8.22 16.71 7.47
N TYR A 60 9.35 17.42 7.49
CA TYR A 60 10.07 17.77 6.26
C TYR A 60 10.57 16.51 5.53
N ILE A 61 11.16 15.56 6.24
CA ILE A 61 11.61 14.28 5.66
C ILE A 61 10.42 13.53 5.05
N PHE A 62 9.30 13.47 5.78
CA PHE A 62 8.07 12.81 5.34
C PHE A 62 7.51 13.45 4.07
N LYS A 63 7.51 14.78 3.97
CA LYS A 63 7.10 15.52 2.77
C LYS A 63 8.02 15.21 1.59
N LEU A 64 9.33 15.32 1.77
CA LEU A 64 10.30 15.06 0.70
C LEU A 64 10.16 13.65 0.14
N MET A 65 9.99 12.65 1.01
CA MET A 65 9.74 11.27 0.60
C MET A 65 8.48 11.14 -0.26
N GLY A 66 7.37 11.77 0.16
CA GLY A 66 6.13 11.80 -0.61
C GLY A 66 6.29 12.43 -1.99
N VAL A 67 6.95 13.58 -2.07
CA VAL A 67 7.21 14.28 -3.35
C VAL A 67 8.05 13.43 -4.30
N CYS A 68 9.14 12.83 -3.79
CA CYS A 68 9.98 11.92 -4.58
C CYS A 68 9.17 10.77 -5.19
N LEU A 69 8.26 10.16 -4.41
CA LEU A 69 7.43 9.06 -4.90
C LEU A 69 6.40 9.52 -5.93
N VAL A 70 5.81 10.71 -5.76
CA VAL A 70 4.87 11.27 -6.76
C VAL A 70 5.59 11.58 -8.07
N ILE A 71 6.83 12.10 -8.01
CA ILE A 71 7.68 12.32 -9.17
C ILE A 71 8.02 11.01 -9.88
N GLU A 72 8.45 9.99 -9.13
CA GLU A 72 8.75 8.67 -9.69
C GLU A 72 7.51 8.02 -10.32
N LEU A 73 6.35 8.15 -9.68
CA LEU A 73 5.08 7.66 -10.22
C LEU A 73 4.70 8.37 -11.53
N SER A 74 4.89 9.69 -11.57
CA SER A 74 4.70 10.51 -12.77
C SER A 74 5.63 10.08 -13.90
N ARG A 75 6.89 9.78 -13.57
CA ARG A 75 7.91 9.30 -14.52
C ARG A 75 7.45 8.00 -15.18
N ARG A 76 6.98 7.05 -14.36
CA ARG A 76 6.48 5.76 -14.84
C ARG A 76 5.22 5.89 -15.68
N ARG A 77 4.36 6.86 -15.37
CA ARG A 77 3.15 7.15 -16.15
C ARG A 77 3.50 7.71 -17.53
N LEU A 78 4.46 8.64 -17.61
CA LEU A 78 4.97 9.18 -18.88
C LEU A 78 5.61 8.08 -19.74
N HIS A 79 6.39 7.19 -19.12
CA HIS A 79 6.96 6.03 -19.79
C HIS A 79 5.88 5.12 -20.38
N ASP A 80 4.76 4.91 -19.68
CA ASP A 80 3.65 4.11 -20.20
C ASP A 80 2.91 4.79 -21.38
N PHE A 81 2.89 6.11 -21.46
CA PHE A 81 2.45 6.86 -22.64
C PHE A 81 3.49 6.82 -23.79
N GLY A 82 4.77 6.58 -23.48
CA GLY A 82 5.87 6.50 -24.44
C GLY A 82 6.77 7.75 -24.47
N LEU A 83 6.51 8.73 -23.61
CA LEU A 83 7.34 9.91 -23.45
C LEU A 83 8.52 9.66 -22.49
N SER A 84 9.57 10.45 -22.65
CA SER A 84 10.70 10.44 -21.71
C SER A 84 10.30 11.00 -20.35
N GLY A 85 10.76 10.35 -19.27
CA GLY A 85 10.66 10.91 -17.92
C GLY A 85 11.30 12.30 -17.75
N LYS A 86 12.19 12.71 -18.66
CA LYS A 86 12.87 14.02 -18.63
C LYS A 86 11.90 15.22 -18.70
N TRP A 87 10.68 15.03 -19.22
CA TRP A 87 9.65 16.08 -19.24
C TRP A 87 9.28 16.57 -17.84
N ILE A 88 9.53 15.77 -16.80
CA ILE A 88 9.33 16.16 -15.40
C ILE A 88 10.27 17.30 -14.98
N TYR A 89 11.46 17.42 -15.56
CA TYR A 89 12.38 18.49 -15.19
C TYR A 89 11.82 19.87 -15.51
N LEU A 90 11.10 20.01 -16.62
CA LEU A 90 10.38 21.24 -16.95
C LEU A 90 9.37 21.58 -15.85
N TRP A 91 8.58 20.58 -15.43
CA TRP A 91 7.61 20.75 -14.36
C TRP A 91 8.28 21.12 -13.02
N LEU A 92 9.42 20.51 -12.70
CA LEU A 92 10.18 20.83 -11.48
C LEU A 92 10.70 22.27 -11.50
N ILE A 93 11.20 22.77 -12.64
CA ILE A 93 11.65 24.15 -12.75
C ILE A 93 10.49 25.13 -12.50
N ILE A 94 9.34 24.88 -13.12
CA ILE A 94 8.12 25.69 -12.92
C ILE A 94 7.68 25.64 -11.46
N SER A 95 7.62 24.44 -10.88
CA SER A 95 7.23 24.22 -9.48
C SER A 95 8.15 24.92 -8.50
N CYS A 96 9.47 24.79 -8.69
CA CYS A 96 10.47 25.46 -7.86
C CYS A 96 10.39 26.98 -7.98
N SER A 97 10.08 27.51 -9.17
CA SER A 97 9.91 28.96 -9.36
C SER A 97 8.69 29.49 -8.61
N ILE A 98 7.55 28.79 -8.70
CA ILE A 98 6.33 29.14 -7.97
C ILE A 98 6.57 29.04 -6.45
N TYR A 99 7.24 27.97 -6.00
CA TYR A 99 7.54 27.75 -4.60
C TYR A 99 8.53 28.80 -4.07
N GLY A 100 9.57 29.12 -4.83
CA GLY A 100 10.57 30.14 -4.48
C GLY A 100 9.97 31.54 -4.38
N TYR A 101 9.10 31.93 -5.33
CA TYR A 101 8.38 33.19 -5.27
C TYR A 101 7.51 33.29 -4.02
N TYR A 102 6.78 32.22 -3.70
CA TYR A 102 5.94 32.16 -2.50
C TYR A 102 6.74 32.25 -1.21
N MET A 103 7.88 31.54 -1.14
CA MET A 103 8.78 31.66 0.01
C MET A 103 9.32 33.08 0.15
N TYR A 104 9.70 33.73 -0.94
CA TYR A 104 10.15 35.12 -0.92
C TYR A 104 9.07 36.06 -0.38
N ASP A 105 7.82 35.92 -0.86
CA ASP A 105 6.67 36.72 -0.44
C ASP A 105 6.44 36.62 1.08
N LEU A 106 6.40 35.40 1.61
CA LEU A 106 6.20 35.12 3.03
C LEU A 106 7.34 35.63 3.92
N PHE A 107 8.60 35.45 3.49
CA PHE A 107 9.76 35.86 4.28
C PHE A 107 9.93 37.38 4.33
N VAL A 108 9.56 38.09 3.26
CA VAL A 108 9.81 39.53 3.12
C VAL A 108 8.60 40.37 3.58
N LEU A 109 7.37 39.90 3.36
CA LEU A 109 6.16 40.71 3.61
C LEU A 109 5.48 40.42 4.96
N ASP A 110 5.32 39.16 5.35
CA ASP A 110 4.40 38.80 6.45
C ASP A 110 5.10 38.32 7.74
N GLY A 111 6.38 37.97 7.68
CA GLY A 111 7.08 37.31 8.78
C GLY A 111 6.60 35.86 8.98
N LEU A 112 7.44 35.00 9.58
CA LEU A 112 7.14 33.57 9.77
C LEU A 112 5.98 33.35 10.77
N ASN A 113 4.74 33.42 10.31
CA ASN A 113 3.55 33.18 11.12
C ASN A 113 3.13 31.70 11.11
N ILE A 114 2.42 31.20 12.12
CA ILE A 114 2.04 29.77 12.24
C ILE A 114 1.13 29.30 11.08
N VAL A 115 0.38 30.23 10.47
CA VAL A 115 -0.44 30.01 9.25
C VAL A 115 0.40 29.55 8.04
N PHE A 116 1.72 29.81 8.05
CA PHE A 116 2.71 29.40 7.05
C PHE A 116 2.60 27.91 6.68
N PHE A 117 2.38 27.04 7.66
CA PHE A 117 2.45 25.59 7.44
C PHE A 117 1.19 24.98 6.82
N GLU A 118 0.04 25.60 6.97
CA GLU A 118 -1.23 25.15 6.37
C GLU A 118 -1.32 25.61 4.92
N GLU A 119 -0.91 26.84 4.63
CA GLU A 119 -0.90 27.38 3.27
C GLU A 119 0.14 26.70 2.37
N ILE A 120 1.31 26.32 2.92
CA ILE A 120 2.31 25.52 2.20
C ILE A 120 1.73 24.16 1.78
N LEU A 121 1.00 23.49 2.68
CA LEU A 121 0.42 22.17 2.39
C LEU A 121 -0.59 22.25 1.23
N LEU A 122 -1.48 23.24 1.28
CA LEU A 122 -2.51 23.45 0.24
C LEU A 122 -1.87 23.76 -1.12
N ARG A 123 -0.79 24.55 -1.12
CA ARG A 123 -0.06 24.91 -2.33
C ARG A 123 0.76 23.74 -2.89
N GLU A 124 1.35 22.90 -2.04
CA GLU A 124 2.00 21.63 -2.43
C GLU A 124 1.01 20.68 -3.11
N VAL A 125 -0.24 20.61 -2.63
CA VAL A 125 -1.30 19.84 -3.30
C VAL A 125 -1.58 20.40 -4.70
N GLY A 126 -1.70 21.73 -4.83
CA GLY A 126 -1.96 22.39 -6.10
C GLY A 126 -0.83 22.23 -7.13
N ILE A 127 0.42 22.33 -6.69
CA ILE A 127 1.59 22.25 -7.57
C ILE A 127 1.94 20.79 -7.89
N ILE A 128 1.82 19.86 -6.94
CA ILE A 128 2.34 18.51 -7.15
C ILE A 128 1.23 17.57 -7.61
N PHE A 129 0.12 17.49 -6.86
CA PHE A 129 -0.89 16.47 -7.10
C PHE A 129 -1.82 16.80 -8.27
N ILE A 130 -2.21 18.06 -8.48
CA ILE A 130 -3.10 18.43 -9.61
C ILE A 130 -2.46 18.11 -10.97
N PRO A 131 -1.23 18.56 -11.30
CA PRO A 131 -0.57 18.21 -12.57
C PRO A 131 -0.38 16.71 -12.73
N THR A 132 -0.07 16.03 -11.63
CA THR A 132 0.04 14.58 -11.61
C THR A 132 -1.30 13.92 -11.98
N MET A 133 -2.42 14.38 -11.42
CA MET A 133 -3.75 13.87 -11.81
C MET A 133 -4.03 14.01 -13.31
N PHE A 134 -3.57 15.07 -13.96
CA PHE A 134 -3.73 15.22 -15.42
C PHE A 134 -2.99 14.15 -16.24
N LEU A 135 -1.89 13.57 -15.73
CA LEU A 135 -1.21 12.46 -16.41
C LEU A 135 -2.06 11.18 -16.50
N TYR A 136 -3.11 11.07 -15.68
CA TYR A 136 -4.10 10.00 -15.81
C TYR A 136 -4.84 10.07 -17.15
N LEU A 137 -5.07 11.27 -17.69
CA LEU A 137 -5.83 11.47 -18.93
C LEU A 137 -5.07 10.97 -20.16
N LEU A 138 -3.74 10.92 -20.10
CA LEU A 138 -2.92 10.38 -21.18
C LEU A 138 -3.33 8.93 -21.50
N PRO A 139 -3.34 8.50 -22.78
CA PRO A 139 -3.57 7.11 -23.14
C PRO A 139 -2.37 6.23 -22.77
N SER A 140 -2.56 4.91 -22.74
CA SER A 140 -1.48 3.94 -22.58
C SER A 140 -1.00 3.49 -23.95
N ASN A 141 0.32 3.49 -24.20
CA ASN A 141 0.86 2.97 -25.45
C ASN A 141 1.00 1.44 -25.37
N HIS A 142 0.16 0.73 -26.12
CA HIS A 142 0.10 -0.73 -26.11
C HIS A 142 1.10 -1.39 -27.08
N SER A 143 1.65 -0.66 -28.05
CA SER A 143 2.52 -1.22 -29.11
C SER A 143 3.94 -0.64 -29.09
N ASN A 144 4.95 -1.53 -29.08
CA ASN A 144 6.38 -1.24 -29.22
C ASN A 144 6.91 -0.06 -28.38
N ASN A 145 6.56 -0.03 -27.10
CA ASN A 145 7.07 0.96 -26.17
C ASN A 145 8.46 0.55 -25.63
N ARG A 146 9.47 1.40 -25.86
CA ARG A 146 10.86 1.19 -25.44
C ARG A 146 11.07 1.07 -23.93
N TYR A 147 10.10 1.45 -23.11
CA TYR A 147 10.20 1.45 -21.64
C TYR A 147 9.70 0.14 -20.99
N GLY A 148 9.37 -0.88 -21.78
CA GLY A 148 8.94 -2.21 -21.30
C GLY A 148 7.45 -2.44 -21.46
N ASN A 149 6.83 -3.28 -20.62
CA ASN A 149 5.40 -3.58 -20.66
C ASN A 149 4.77 -3.53 -19.26
N SER A 150 3.72 -2.71 -19.09
CA SER A 150 3.03 -2.51 -17.82
C SER A 150 2.10 -3.65 -17.39
N SER A 151 1.84 -4.62 -18.27
CA SER A 151 0.97 -5.77 -17.99
C SER A 151 1.72 -7.02 -17.53
N VAL A 152 3.06 -7.01 -17.51
CA VAL A 152 3.91 -8.17 -17.18
C VAL A 152 4.86 -7.82 -16.04
N GLN A 153 5.45 -8.85 -15.42
CA GLN A 153 6.55 -8.74 -14.47
C GLN A 153 7.82 -9.29 -15.10
N LEU A 154 8.92 -8.53 -15.02
CA LEU A 154 10.23 -8.96 -15.50
C LEU A 154 10.90 -9.85 -14.44
N ILE A 155 11.32 -11.05 -14.83
CA ILE A 155 12.16 -11.90 -13.96
C ILE A 155 13.64 -11.73 -14.32
N SER A 156 13.91 -11.56 -15.60
CA SER A 156 15.24 -11.38 -16.17
C SER A 156 15.16 -10.50 -17.42
N PRO A 157 16.30 -10.14 -18.07
CA PRO A 157 16.29 -9.37 -19.30
C PRO A 157 15.49 -10.01 -20.44
N THR A 158 15.34 -11.34 -20.42
CA THR A 158 14.73 -12.13 -21.49
C THR A 158 13.42 -12.83 -21.08
N LYS A 159 13.12 -12.90 -19.78
CA LYS A 159 11.98 -13.64 -19.24
C LYS A 159 10.97 -12.72 -18.56
N THR A 160 9.70 -12.86 -18.94
CA THR A 160 8.59 -12.06 -18.41
C THR A 160 7.41 -12.95 -18.05
N ILE A 161 6.71 -12.63 -16.96
CA ILE A 161 5.49 -13.31 -16.53
C ILE A 161 4.28 -12.41 -16.72
N GLY A 162 3.25 -12.96 -17.36
CA GLY A 162 1.96 -12.32 -17.51
C GLY A 162 1.09 -12.43 -16.26
N TYR A 163 0.04 -11.63 -16.22
CA TYR A 163 -1.00 -11.74 -15.20
C TYR A 163 -2.33 -12.12 -15.83
N LEU A 164 -3.07 -12.98 -15.14
CA LEU A 164 -4.40 -13.39 -15.56
C LEU A 164 -5.36 -12.20 -15.45
N ASN A 165 -6.24 -12.07 -16.44
CA ASN A 165 -7.30 -11.07 -16.43
C ASN A 165 -8.53 -11.60 -15.66
N ASN A 166 -8.31 -11.95 -14.40
CA ASN A 166 -9.36 -12.54 -13.58
C ASN A 166 -10.40 -11.47 -13.24
N LYS A 167 -11.68 -11.75 -13.49
CA LYS A 167 -12.77 -10.98 -12.87
C LYS A 167 -12.84 -11.35 -11.38
N ILE A 168 -13.33 -10.43 -10.55
CA ILE A 168 -13.63 -10.74 -9.16
C ILE A 168 -14.92 -11.54 -9.19
N THR A 169 -14.82 -12.86 -9.16
CA THR A 169 -15.96 -13.78 -9.18
C THR A 169 -16.08 -14.48 -7.84
N LEU A 170 -17.26 -14.38 -7.24
CA LEU A 170 -17.68 -15.23 -6.13
C LEU A 170 -18.11 -16.57 -6.74
N GLU A 171 -17.12 -17.42 -7.02
CA GLU A 171 -17.36 -18.76 -7.58
C GLU A 171 -17.77 -19.79 -6.52
N ASN A 172 -17.68 -19.43 -5.23
CA ASN A 172 -17.94 -20.41 -4.18
C ASN A 172 -19.44 -20.67 -4.03
N LYS A 173 -19.84 -21.92 -4.28
CA LYS A 173 -21.21 -22.42 -4.09
C LYS A 173 -21.68 -22.37 -2.63
N ASN A 174 -20.76 -22.32 -1.67
CA ASN A 174 -21.07 -22.50 -0.25
C ASN A 174 -21.12 -21.17 0.55
N GLY A 175 -21.01 -20.02 -0.12
CA GLY A 175 -21.22 -18.70 0.49
C GLY A 175 -20.01 -18.10 1.23
N LEU A 176 -20.23 -16.96 1.89
CA LEU A 176 -19.17 -16.11 2.48
C LEU A 176 -18.51 -16.72 3.73
N LEU A 177 -19.26 -17.50 4.51
CA LEU A 177 -18.80 -18.06 5.77
C LEU A 177 -17.66 -19.08 5.56
N GLU A 178 -17.69 -19.81 4.44
CA GLU A 178 -16.63 -20.77 4.13
C GLU A 178 -15.29 -20.08 3.87
N TYR A 179 -15.29 -18.90 3.23
CA TYR A 179 -14.08 -18.09 3.09
C TYR A 179 -13.51 -17.69 4.46
N MET A 180 -14.36 -17.27 5.39
CA MET A 180 -13.91 -16.93 6.74
C MET A 180 -13.36 -18.15 7.47
N LYS A 181 -14.03 -19.30 7.37
CA LYS A 181 -13.57 -20.57 7.96
C LYS A 181 -12.21 -20.99 7.38
N ASP A 182 -12.05 -20.90 6.06
CA ASP A 182 -10.80 -21.24 5.40
C ASP A 182 -9.67 -20.33 5.86
N ILE A 183 -9.89 -19.02 5.91
CA ILE A 183 -8.89 -18.03 6.28
C ILE A 183 -8.50 -18.15 7.76
N TYR A 184 -9.49 -18.18 8.65
CA TYR A 184 -9.28 -18.11 10.10
C TYR A 184 -9.20 -19.46 10.79
N ILE A 185 -9.40 -20.60 10.12
CA ILE A 185 -9.26 -21.91 10.75
C ILE A 185 -8.28 -22.79 9.96
N HIS A 186 -8.54 -23.02 8.68
CA HIS A 186 -7.75 -23.97 7.90
C HIS A 186 -6.39 -23.43 7.45
N GLN A 187 -6.31 -22.14 7.16
CA GLN A 187 -5.17 -21.53 6.48
C GLN A 187 -4.40 -20.53 7.34
N SER A 188 -4.80 -20.31 8.61
CA SER A 188 -4.22 -19.31 9.52
C SER A 188 -2.69 -19.37 9.67
N PHE A 189 -2.11 -20.56 9.57
CA PHE A 189 -0.65 -20.79 9.71
C PHE A 189 0.01 -21.35 8.44
N CYS A 190 -0.72 -21.42 7.34
CA CYS A 190 -0.19 -21.93 6.08
C CYS A 190 0.39 -20.78 5.25
N LEU A 191 1.70 -20.55 5.34
CA LEU A 191 2.40 -19.53 4.54
C LEU A 191 2.56 -19.91 3.06
N LYS A 192 2.38 -21.19 2.75
CA LYS A 192 2.51 -21.73 1.38
C LYS A 192 1.20 -21.60 0.62
N GLY A 193 1.33 -21.52 -0.70
CA GLY A 193 0.21 -21.47 -1.62
C GLY A 193 -0.18 -20.05 -1.99
N ARG A 194 -1.35 -19.94 -2.61
CA ARG A 194 -1.87 -18.72 -3.23
C ARG A 194 -3.22 -18.39 -2.60
N ALA A 195 -3.53 -17.10 -2.49
CA ALA A 195 -4.83 -16.63 -2.03
C ALA A 195 -5.49 -15.77 -3.11
N LYS A 196 -6.79 -15.96 -3.37
CA LYS A 196 -7.52 -15.15 -4.36
C LYS A 196 -7.74 -13.72 -3.84
N ARG A 197 -7.98 -12.76 -4.73
CA ARG A 197 -8.33 -11.37 -4.32
C ARG A 197 -9.62 -11.33 -3.49
N VAL A 198 -10.59 -12.15 -3.84
CA VAL A 198 -11.87 -12.28 -3.12
C VAL A 198 -11.63 -12.67 -1.65
N GLU A 199 -10.76 -13.65 -1.41
CA GLU A 199 -10.35 -14.05 -0.05
C GLU A 199 -9.69 -12.90 0.70
N ALA A 200 -8.84 -12.11 0.05
CA ALA A 200 -8.21 -10.95 0.67
C ALA A 200 -9.23 -9.88 1.10
N TYR A 201 -10.22 -9.58 0.25
CA TYR A 201 -11.30 -8.63 0.60
C TYR A 201 -12.12 -9.13 1.79
N PHE A 202 -12.56 -10.39 1.78
CA PHE A 202 -13.37 -10.93 2.88
C PHE A 202 -12.58 -11.15 4.16
N GLY A 203 -11.36 -11.67 4.08
CA GLY A 203 -10.50 -11.84 5.24
C GLY A 203 -10.27 -10.50 5.93
N ILE A 204 -9.70 -9.53 5.23
CA ILE A 204 -9.37 -8.22 5.83
C ILE A 204 -10.64 -7.45 6.21
N GLY A 205 -11.71 -7.52 5.41
CA GLY A 205 -12.99 -6.88 5.74
C GLY A 205 -13.67 -7.48 6.98
N SER A 206 -13.60 -8.80 7.17
CA SER A 206 -14.16 -9.49 8.34
C SER A 206 -13.29 -9.39 9.59
N PHE A 207 -12.02 -8.97 9.47
CA PHE A 207 -11.12 -8.80 10.59
C PHE A 207 -11.70 -7.88 11.67
N GLY A 208 -12.23 -6.72 11.28
CA GLY A 208 -12.86 -5.78 12.23
C GLY A 208 -14.05 -6.39 12.97
N MET A 209 -14.88 -7.17 12.27
CA MET A 209 -16.00 -7.89 12.88
C MET A 209 -15.51 -8.94 13.87
N ILE A 210 -14.47 -9.72 13.53
CA ILE A 210 -13.90 -10.74 14.41
C ILE A 210 -13.29 -10.10 15.67
N ILE A 211 -12.53 -9.02 15.52
CA ILE A 211 -11.98 -8.30 16.67
C ILE A 211 -13.10 -7.73 17.54
N SER A 212 -14.16 -7.17 16.93
CA SER A 212 -15.32 -6.69 17.68
C SER A 212 -16.03 -7.81 18.44
N LEU A 213 -16.21 -8.99 17.84
CA LEU A 213 -16.79 -10.16 18.51
C LEU A 213 -15.93 -10.62 19.69
N ILE A 214 -14.60 -10.63 19.54
CA ILE A 214 -13.67 -10.95 20.63
C ILE A 214 -13.83 -9.93 21.76
N VAL A 215 -13.84 -8.63 21.47
CA VAL A 215 -14.01 -7.58 22.49
C VAL A 215 -15.36 -7.72 23.22
N ASN A 216 -16.45 -7.98 22.48
CA ASN A 216 -17.78 -8.19 23.09
C ASN A 216 -17.80 -9.42 23.99
N PHE A 217 -17.21 -10.53 23.56
CA PHE A 217 -17.09 -11.74 24.38
C PHE A 217 -16.35 -11.46 25.70
N ILE A 218 -15.23 -10.73 25.64
CA ILE A 218 -14.47 -10.31 26.83
C ILE A 218 -15.28 -9.37 27.72
N SER A 219 -16.05 -8.44 27.16
CA SER A 219 -16.93 -7.56 27.93
C SER A 219 -17.98 -8.34 28.73
N ILE A 220 -18.54 -9.40 28.16
CA ILE A 220 -19.50 -10.28 28.86
C ILE A 220 -18.82 -10.99 30.04
N LEU A 221 -17.58 -11.47 29.87
CA LEU A 221 -16.83 -12.08 30.96
C LEU A 221 -16.57 -11.10 32.11
N PHE A 222 -16.27 -9.82 31.80
CA PHE A 222 -16.14 -8.79 32.82
C PHE A 222 -17.46 -8.50 33.54
N MET A 223 -18.58 -8.47 32.83
CA MET A 223 -19.90 -8.32 33.44
C MET A 223 -20.21 -9.47 34.42
N ILE A 224 -19.96 -10.72 34.02
CA ILE A 224 -20.12 -11.89 34.90
C ILE A 224 -19.21 -11.78 36.13
N LYS A 225 -17.97 -11.32 35.96
CA LYS A 225 -17.04 -11.09 37.07
C LYS A 225 -17.60 -10.06 38.04
N ASP A 226 -18.14 -8.95 37.56
CA ASP A 226 -18.70 -7.90 38.41
C ASP A 226 -19.97 -8.36 39.17
N GLU A 227 -20.77 -9.26 38.58
CA GLU A 227 -21.93 -9.86 39.26
C GLU A 227 -21.55 -10.95 40.28
N THR A 228 -20.51 -11.76 39.98
CA THR A 228 -20.15 -12.94 40.79
C THR A 228 -19.04 -12.69 41.81
N GLY A 229 -18.28 -11.60 41.66
CA GLY A 229 -17.11 -11.30 42.50
C GLY A 229 -15.89 -12.21 42.26
N ILE A 230 -15.89 -13.01 41.20
CA ILE A 230 -14.80 -13.97 40.92
C ILE A 230 -13.57 -13.24 40.36
N GLU A 231 -12.56 -12.99 41.20
CA GLU A 231 -11.37 -12.23 40.81
C GLU A 231 -10.54 -12.88 39.68
N ILE A 232 -10.46 -14.22 39.66
CA ILE A 232 -9.65 -14.97 38.68
C ILE A 232 -10.13 -14.78 37.24
N LEU A 233 -11.38 -14.34 37.04
CA LEU A 233 -11.94 -14.12 35.72
C LEU A 233 -11.25 -12.94 35.00
N THR A 234 -10.65 -12.00 35.73
CA THR A 234 -9.89 -10.87 35.16
C THR A 234 -8.64 -11.34 34.39
N PRO A 235 -7.65 -12.00 35.02
CA PRO A 235 -6.46 -12.45 34.30
C PRO A 235 -6.78 -13.47 33.20
N ILE A 236 -7.79 -14.33 33.38
CA ILE A 236 -8.24 -15.28 32.35
C ILE A 236 -8.78 -14.53 31.13
N SER A 237 -9.66 -13.55 31.32
CA SER A 237 -10.25 -12.78 30.22
C SER A 237 -9.18 -12.02 29.43
N ILE A 238 -8.23 -11.39 30.12
CA ILE A 238 -7.10 -10.71 29.49
C ILE A 238 -6.22 -11.70 28.71
N GLY A 239 -5.93 -12.88 29.28
CA GLY A 239 -5.17 -13.93 28.60
C GLY A 239 -5.85 -14.42 27.33
N ILE A 240 -7.15 -14.72 27.40
CA ILE A 240 -7.97 -15.14 26.24
C ILE A 240 -7.97 -14.05 25.17
N PHE A 241 -8.15 -12.78 25.56
CA PHE A 241 -8.13 -11.65 24.64
C PHE A 241 -6.85 -11.63 23.82
N TYR A 242 -5.68 -11.67 24.47
CA TYR A 242 -4.40 -11.60 23.75
C TYR A 242 -4.18 -12.81 22.83
N VAL A 243 -4.54 -14.01 23.27
CA VAL A 243 -4.42 -15.22 22.45
C VAL A 243 -5.28 -15.12 21.19
N LEU A 244 -6.55 -14.76 21.32
CA LEU A 244 -7.48 -14.63 20.18
C LEU A 244 -7.12 -13.45 19.28
N TYR A 245 -6.70 -12.33 19.85
CA TYR A 245 -6.29 -11.15 19.11
C TYR A 245 -5.04 -11.44 18.27
N PHE A 246 -4.03 -12.05 18.88
CA PHE A 246 -2.80 -12.43 18.18
C PHE A 246 -3.08 -13.48 17.08
N TYR A 247 -3.94 -14.46 17.37
CA TYR A 247 -4.39 -15.44 16.38
C TYR A 247 -5.02 -14.77 15.16
N ALA A 248 -5.97 -13.84 15.37
CA ALA A 248 -6.65 -13.14 14.28
C ALA A 248 -5.68 -12.32 13.42
N ILE A 249 -4.69 -11.67 14.05
CA ILE A 249 -3.63 -10.95 13.34
C ILE A 249 -2.79 -11.90 12.48
N LEU A 250 -2.37 -13.04 13.05
CA LEU A 250 -1.59 -14.03 12.31
C LEU A 250 -2.34 -14.58 11.10
N SER A 251 -3.65 -14.87 11.24
CA SER A 251 -4.47 -15.31 10.10
C SER A 251 -4.47 -14.29 8.96
N ILE A 252 -4.61 -13.00 9.28
CA ILE A 252 -4.56 -11.93 8.28
C ILE A 252 -3.17 -11.76 7.68
N LEU A 253 -2.11 -11.86 8.48
CA LEU A 253 -0.74 -11.76 8.00
C LEU A 253 -0.41 -12.90 7.02
N THR A 254 -0.81 -14.12 7.35
CA THR A 254 -0.67 -15.30 6.49
C THR A 254 -1.44 -15.14 5.18
N LEU A 255 -2.67 -14.60 5.23
CA LEU A 255 -3.46 -14.27 4.05
C LEU A 255 -2.75 -13.23 3.16
N CYS A 256 -2.19 -12.17 3.75
CA CYS A 256 -1.45 -11.15 3.02
C CYS A 256 -0.20 -11.73 2.32
N ILE A 257 0.55 -12.60 3.01
CA ILE A 257 1.73 -13.29 2.46
C ILE A 257 1.33 -14.12 1.24
N ARG A 258 0.30 -14.96 1.35
CA ARG A 258 -0.17 -15.79 0.22
C ARG A 258 -0.74 -14.98 -0.94
N ARG A 259 -1.34 -13.83 -0.65
CA ARG A 259 -1.79 -12.88 -1.68
C ARG A 259 -0.60 -12.25 -2.40
N LEU A 260 0.47 -11.91 -1.68
CA LEU A 260 1.71 -11.43 -2.29
C LEU A 260 2.33 -12.50 -3.20
N HIS A 261 2.42 -13.75 -2.74
CA HIS A 261 2.88 -14.88 -3.55
C HIS A 261 2.04 -15.06 -4.83
N ASP A 262 0.72 -14.87 -4.74
CA ASP A 262 -0.19 -14.93 -5.89
C ASP A 262 0.03 -13.76 -6.87
N SER A 263 0.63 -12.65 -6.43
CA SER A 263 1.05 -11.53 -7.29
C SER A 263 2.52 -11.59 -7.74
N LEU A 264 3.20 -12.71 -7.45
CA LEU A 264 4.63 -12.98 -7.71
C LEU A 264 5.57 -12.05 -6.93
N TYR A 265 5.19 -11.71 -5.69
CA TYR A 265 6.00 -10.98 -4.74
C TYR A 265 6.33 -11.87 -3.54
N SER A 266 7.52 -11.67 -2.95
CA SER A 266 7.89 -12.33 -1.70
C SER A 266 6.92 -11.95 -0.56
N GLY A 267 6.64 -12.90 0.33
CA GLY A 267 5.83 -12.66 1.53
C GLY A 267 6.44 -11.64 2.47
N LEU A 268 7.77 -11.48 2.47
CA LEU A 268 8.49 -10.54 3.34
C LEU A 268 8.16 -9.08 3.04
N TRP A 269 7.65 -8.76 1.85
CA TRP A 269 7.14 -7.43 1.51
C TRP A 269 5.98 -6.99 2.41
N VAL A 270 5.31 -7.91 3.12
CA VAL A 270 4.24 -7.59 4.07
C VAL A 270 4.69 -6.63 5.18
N ILE A 271 5.98 -6.67 5.56
CA ILE A 271 6.57 -5.79 6.59
C ILE A 271 6.47 -4.31 6.17
N LEU A 272 6.51 -4.03 4.86
CA LEU A 272 6.40 -2.65 4.35
C LEU A 272 5.00 -2.05 4.52
N LEU A 273 3.98 -2.82 4.93
CA LEU A 273 2.69 -2.26 5.34
C LEU A 273 2.81 -1.29 6.52
N LEU A 274 3.84 -1.46 7.36
CA LEU A 274 4.12 -0.60 8.51
C LEU A 274 4.86 0.69 8.13
N VAL A 275 5.43 0.76 6.92
CA VAL A 275 6.22 1.90 6.48
C VAL A 275 5.34 2.81 5.61
N PRO A 276 5.09 4.06 6.02
CA PRO A 276 4.31 4.99 5.22
C PRO A 276 4.83 5.15 3.79
N TYR A 277 3.90 5.37 2.88
CA TYR A 277 4.06 5.39 1.43
C TYR A 277 4.42 4.04 0.77
N LEU A 278 5.31 3.24 1.36
CA LEU A 278 5.61 1.90 0.85
C LEU A 278 4.42 0.96 1.03
N ASN A 279 3.66 1.14 2.11
CA ASN A 279 2.43 0.44 2.38
C ASN A 279 1.41 0.52 1.23
N ILE A 280 1.30 1.66 0.53
CA ILE A 280 0.39 1.84 -0.61
C ILE A 280 0.70 0.85 -1.73
N PHE A 281 1.99 0.65 -2.02
CA PHE A 281 2.41 -0.28 -3.05
C PHE A 281 2.03 -1.73 -2.69
N ILE A 282 2.17 -2.10 -1.41
CA ILE A 282 1.77 -3.43 -0.92
C ILE A 282 0.24 -3.59 -0.96
N ILE A 283 -0.52 -2.58 -0.51
CA ILE A 283 -1.98 -2.57 -0.57
C ILE A 283 -2.45 -2.75 -2.02
N TYR A 284 -1.85 -2.04 -2.97
CA TYR A 284 -2.14 -2.22 -4.40
C TYR A 284 -1.90 -3.67 -4.85
N ARG A 285 -0.78 -4.29 -4.44
CA ARG A 285 -0.47 -5.69 -4.79
C ARG A 285 -1.45 -6.68 -4.15
N ILE A 286 -1.87 -6.45 -2.91
CA ILE A 286 -2.80 -7.31 -2.19
C ILE A 286 -4.20 -7.27 -2.82
N PHE A 287 -4.77 -6.08 -3.00
CA PHE A 287 -6.18 -5.93 -3.34
C PHE A 287 -6.45 -5.81 -4.84
N VAL A 288 -5.53 -5.22 -5.59
CA VAL A 288 -5.82 -4.77 -6.96
C VAL A 288 -5.12 -5.65 -7.98
N LYS A 289 -3.81 -5.88 -7.81
CA LYS A 289 -3.02 -6.66 -8.76
C LYS A 289 -3.56 -8.08 -8.87
N SER A 290 -3.77 -8.55 -10.11
CA SER A 290 -4.28 -9.88 -10.37
C SER A 290 -3.22 -10.96 -10.14
N SER A 291 -3.66 -12.21 -10.24
CA SER A 291 -2.82 -13.39 -10.12
C SER A 291 -1.86 -13.53 -11.29
N TRP A 292 -0.63 -13.96 -11.02
CA TRP A 292 0.32 -14.28 -12.08
C TRP A 292 -0.08 -15.58 -12.80
N ASP A 293 0.21 -15.64 -14.11
CA ASP A 293 -0.15 -16.75 -14.99
C ASP A 293 0.92 -17.86 -14.95
N ILE A 294 0.54 -19.05 -14.50
CA ILE A 294 1.45 -20.20 -14.39
C ILE A 294 1.88 -20.69 -15.78
N ASN A 295 1.03 -20.56 -16.80
CA ASN A 295 1.34 -21.02 -18.14
C ASN A 295 2.50 -20.22 -18.74
N SER A 296 2.64 -18.95 -18.36
CA SER A 296 3.77 -18.13 -18.79
C SER A 296 5.13 -18.69 -18.36
N LEU A 297 5.21 -19.50 -17.30
CA LEU A 297 6.44 -20.22 -16.93
C LEU A 297 6.73 -21.42 -17.83
N ARG A 298 5.71 -22.10 -18.34
CA ARG A 298 5.85 -23.28 -19.20
C ARG A 298 6.28 -22.91 -20.61
N ASP A 299 5.86 -21.75 -21.10
CA ASP A 299 6.32 -21.21 -22.39
C ASP A 299 7.80 -20.77 -22.34
N MET A 300 8.44 -20.80 -21.15
CA MET A 300 9.82 -20.40 -20.92
C MET A 300 10.78 -21.58 -20.62
N SER A 301 10.29 -22.83 -20.66
CA SER A 301 11.06 -24.07 -20.51
C SER A 301 11.22 -24.78 -21.85
#